data_AF-A0A5A7W8Z0-F1
#
_entry.id   AF-A0A5A7W8Z0-F1
#
_cell.length_a   1.000
_cell.length_b   1.000
_cell.length_c   1.000
_cell.angle_alpha   90.00
_cell.angle_beta   90.00
_cell.angle_gamma   90.00
#
_symmetry.space_group_name_H-M   'P 1'
#
loop_
_entity.id
_entity.type
_entity.pdbx_description
1 polymer ?
#
loop_
_entity_poly.entity_id
_entity_poly.type
_entity_poly.pdbx_seq_one_letter_code
_entity_poly.pdbx_strand_id
1 'polypeptide(L)'
;MIVCSCNVFSDHDIRNAVAGECPPRTPGQVYGCLGCSAQCGRCVRTIKKIMDEALGACAKSCCSGCPHTAAHGHSHVETHAHIELAAFAAVDAAA
;
A
#
# COMPACT_ATOMS: atom_id res chain seq x y z
N MET A 1 -8.08 -3.56 -18.85
CA MET A 1 -6.63 -3.42 -19.09
C MET A 1 -5.85 -3.98 -17.92
N ILE A 2 -4.84 -4.82 -18.15
CA ILE A 2 -3.88 -5.20 -17.10
C ILE A 2 -3.00 -4.00 -16.76
N VAL A 3 -2.92 -3.66 -15.47
CA VAL A 3 -2.18 -2.50 -14.98
C VAL A 3 -0.84 -2.91 -14.39
N CYS A 4 -0.77 -4.04 -13.68
CA CYS A 4 0.46 -4.56 -13.10
C CYS A 4 0.74 -5.97 -13.59
N SER A 5 1.81 -6.15 -14.37
CA SER A 5 2.24 -7.49 -14.82
C SER A 5 2.89 -8.31 -13.70
N CYS A 6 3.57 -7.65 -12.75
CA CYS A 6 4.22 -8.31 -11.61
C CYS A 6 3.23 -9.04 -10.71
N ASN A 7 2.11 -8.38 -10.42
CA ASN A 7 1.09 -8.87 -9.49
C ASN A 7 -0.21 -9.26 -10.21
N VAL A 8 -0.19 -9.23 -11.55
CA VAL A 8 -1.27 -9.65 -12.46
C VAL A 8 -2.66 -9.12 -12.06
N PHE A 9 -2.79 -7.80 -11.91
CA PHE A 9 -4.09 -7.15 -11.67
C PHE A 9 -4.43 -6.09 -12.71
N SER A 10 -5.73 -5.89 -12.88
CA SER A 10 -6.37 -5.05 -13.89
C SER A 10 -6.83 -3.70 -13.35
N ASP A 11 -7.28 -2.82 -14.25
CA ASP A 11 -7.93 -1.57 -13.87
C ASP A 11 -9.24 -1.80 -13.10
N HIS A 12 -9.95 -2.89 -13.40
CA HIS A 12 -11.19 -3.24 -12.69
C HIS A 12 -10.89 -3.60 -11.24
N ASP A 13 -9.80 -4.32 -10.97
CA ASP A 13 -9.39 -4.65 -9.61
C ASP A 13 -9.09 -3.40 -8.78
N ILE A 14 -8.44 -2.40 -9.40
CA ILE A 14 -8.19 -1.10 -8.76
C ILE A 14 -9.49 -0.36 -8.49
N ARG A 15 -10.41 -0.30 -9.47
CA ARG A 15 -11.72 0.36 -9.31
C ARG A 15 -12.55 -0.31 -8.22
N ASN A 16 -12.52 -1.63 -8.13
CA ASN A 16 -13.19 -2.39 -7.08
C ASN A 16 -12.58 -2.10 -5.69
N ALA A 17 -11.25 -2.05 -5.58
CA ALA A 17 -10.58 -1.67 -4.34
C ALA A 17 -10.94 -0.23 -3.89
N VAL A 18 -11.09 0.69 -4.84
CA VAL A 18 -11.52 2.08 -4.58
C VAL A 18 -13.01 2.19 -4.21
N ALA A 19 -13.85 1.26 -4.65
CA ALA A 19 -15.28 1.24 -4.31
C ALA A 19 -15.58 0.54 -2.98
N GLY A 20 -14.59 -0.07 -2.33
CA GLY A 20 -14.74 -0.77 -1.06
C GLY A 20 -14.96 0.17 0.12
N GLU A 21 -15.31 -0.41 1.27
CA GLU A 21 -15.59 0.31 2.53
C GLU A 21 -14.39 1.12 3.05
N CYS A 22 -13.17 0.60 2.82
CA CYS A 22 -11.91 1.22 3.20
C CYS A 22 -11.05 1.48 1.96
N PRO A 23 -11.37 2.51 1.16
CA PRO A 23 -10.72 2.72 -0.12
C PRO A 23 -9.27 3.21 0.04
N PRO A 24 -8.33 2.73 -0.81
CA PRO A 24 -6.95 3.18 -0.77
C PRO A 24 -6.84 4.68 -1.12
N ARG A 25 -5.96 5.38 -0.41
CA ARG A 25 -5.66 6.80 -0.61
C ARG A 25 -4.36 7.04 -1.35
N THR A 26 -3.50 6.03 -1.39
CA THR A 26 -2.27 6.05 -2.15
C THR A 26 -2.21 4.85 -3.09
N PRO A 27 -1.51 4.95 -4.22
CA PRO A 27 -1.26 3.80 -5.10
C PRO A 27 -0.59 2.62 -4.37
N GLY A 28 0.22 2.90 -3.33
CA GLY A 28 0.84 1.87 -2.51
C GLY A 28 -0.18 1.04 -1.73
N GLN A 29 -1.21 1.67 -1.19
CA GLN A 29 -2.27 0.99 -0.44
C GLN A 29 -3.10 0.05 -1.31
N VAL A 30 -3.21 0.32 -2.62
CA VAL A 30 -3.90 -0.58 -3.56
C VAL A 30 -3.30 -1.98 -3.53
N TYR A 31 -1.98 -2.11 -3.43
CA TYR A 31 -1.34 -3.43 -3.33
C TYR A 31 -1.84 -4.20 -2.10
N GLY A 32 -1.90 -3.53 -0.94
CA GLY A 32 -2.41 -4.12 0.30
C GLY A 32 -3.89 -4.50 0.21
N CYS A 33 -4.73 -3.64 -0.39
CA CYS A 33 -6.15 -3.95 -0.63
C CYS A 33 -6.34 -5.19 -1.53
N LEU A 34 -5.41 -5.43 -2.45
CA LEU A 34 -5.42 -6.59 -3.36
C LEU A 34 -4.63 -7.79 -2.80
N GLY A 35 -4.16 -7.72 -1.56
CA GLY A 35 -3.43 -8.82 -0.92
C GLY A 35 -2.02 -9.07 -1.46
N CYS A 36 -1.36 -8.06 -2.02
CA CYS A 36 -0.02 -8.17 -2.56
C CYS A 36 0.92 -7.03 -2.09
N SER A 37 2.22 -7.19 -2.34
CA SER A 37 3.21 -6.13 -2.12
C SER A 37 3.64 -5.52 -3.45
N ALA A 38 4.15 -4.29 -3.42
CA ALA A 38 4.75 -3.68 -4.60
C ALA A 38 6.02 -4.45 -5.01
N GLN A 39 6.20 -4.67 -6.32
CA GLN A 39 7.42 -5.23 -6.89
C GLN A 39 8.23 -4.14 -7.61
N CYS A 40 8.12 -4.03 -8.94
CA CYS A 40 8.92 -3.08 -9.72
C CYS A 40 8.36 -1.64 -9.78
N GLY A 41 7.14 -1.40 -9.27
CA GLY A 41 6.53 -0.06 -9.18
C GLY A 41 6.20 0.65 -10.50
N ARG A 42 6.49 0.06 -11.67
CA ARG A 42 6.26 0.71 -12.98
C ARG A 42 4.80 1.09 -13.23
N CYS A 43 3.87 0.38 -12.61
CA CYS A 43 2.45 0.62 -12.71
C CYS A 43 1.93 1.78 -11.84
N VAL A 44 2.74 2.34 -10.93
CA VAL A 44 2.28 3.26 -9.88
C VAL A 44 1.58 4.52 -10.43
N ARG A 45 2.08 5.07 -11.56
CA ARG A 45 1.46 6.24 -12.20
C ARG A 45 0.11 5.90 -12.83
N THR A 46 -0.01 4.73 -13.44
CA THR A 46 -1.27 4.24 -14.01
C THR A 46 -2.29 3.95 -12.92
N ILE A 47 -1.86 3.33 -11.81
CA ILE A 47 -2.70 3.11 -10.63
C ILE A 47 -3.22 4.45 -10.12
N LYS A 48 -2.35 5.45 -9.92
CA LYS A 48 -2.76 6.79 -9.48
C LYS A 48 -3.81 7.40 -10.41
N LYS A 49 -3.60 7.35 -11.72
CA LYS A 49 -4.56 7.87 -12.70
C LYS A 49 -5.94 7.21 -12.57
N ILE A 50 -5.97 5.89 -12.45
CA ILE A 50 -7.23 5.13 -12.28
C ILE A 50 -7.91 5.49 -10.95
N MET A 51 -7.14 5.64 -9.87
CA MET A 51 -7.67 6.09 -8.59
C MET A 51 -8.27 7.50 -8.68
N ASP A 52 -7.57 8.44 -9.30
CA ASP A 52 -8.04 9.82 -9.48
C ASP A 52 -9.33 9.87 -10.33
N GLU A 53 -9.42 9.04 -11.36
CA GLU A 53 -10.64 8.87 -12.18
C GLU A 53 -11.80 8.28 -11.38
N ALA A 54 -11.54 7.27 -10.55
CA ALA A 54 -12.57 6.56 -9.77
C ALA A 54 -13.06 7.38 -8.56
N LEU A 55 -12.18 8.09 -7.87
CA LEU A 55 -12.51 8.93 -6.71
C LEU A 55 -13.08 10.30 -7.11
N GLY A 56 -12.92 10.72 -8.37
CA GLY A 56 -13.48 11.96 -8.91
C GLY A 56 -13.05 13.22 -8.14
N ALA A 57 -13.99 14.14 -7.90
CA ALA A 57 -13.71 15.38 -7.18
C ALA A 57 -13.28 15.15 -5.71
N CYS A 58 -13.74 14.07 -5.07
CA CYS A 58 -13.36 13.77 -3.69
C CYS A 58 -11.86 13.45 -3.55
N ALA A 59 -11.22 12.88 -4.57
CA ALA A 59 -9.78 12.60 -4.55
C ALA A 59 -8.91 13.83 -4.24
N LYS A 60 -9.42 15.02 -4.63
CA LYS A 60 -8.69 16.29 -4.59
C LYS A 60 -9.07 17.18 -3.42
N SER A 61 -10.28 17.01 -2.86
CA SER A 61 -10.86 17.94 -1.88
C SER A 61 -11.19 17.33 -0.53
N CYS A 62 -11.05 16.02 -0.35
CA CYS A 62 -11.61 15.37 0.83
C CYS A 62 -10.80 15.65 2.12
N CYS A 63 -11.50 16.22 3.11
CA CYS A 63 -11.04 16.53 4.47
C CYS A 63 -11.42 15.43 5.47
N SER A 64 -11.08 15.63 6.75
CA SER A 64 -11.66 14.91 7.89
C SER A 64 -13.19 14.80 7.75
N GLY A 65 -13.72 13.57 7.85
CA GLY A 65 -15.15 13.29 7.81
C GLY A 65 -15.73 12.85 6.45
N CYS A 66 -14.94 12.77 5.38
CA CYS A 66 -15.46 12.13 4.16
C CYS A 66 -15.57 10.59 4.36
N PRO A 67 -16.56 9.91 3.75
CA PRO A 67 -16.77 8.46 3.93
C PRO A 67 -15.55 7.63 3.53
N HIS A 68 -14.70 8.16 2.65
CA HIS A 68 -13.46 7.52 2.24
C HIS A 68 -12.28 7.77 3.22
N THR A 69 -12.38 8.69 4.20
CA THR A 69 -11.30 8.99 5.19
C THR A 69 -11.32 8.05 6.39
N ALA A 70 -12.43 7.34 6.59
CA ALA A 70 -12.67 6.51 7.75
C ALA A 70 -11.94 5.15 7.63
N ALA A 71 -10.62 5.15 7.50
CA ALA A 71 -9.88 3.88 7.47
C ALA A 71 -8.38 3.99 7.82
N HIS A 72 -7.96 4.78 8.82
CA HIS A 72 -6.66 4.57 9.48
C HIS A 72 -6.69 4.95 10.96
N GLY A 73 -7.38 4.13 11.76
CA GLY A 73 -7.07 3.98 13.18
C GLY A 73 -6.09 2.83 13.39
N HIS A 74 -4.87 2.94 12.88
CA HIS A 74 -3.76 2.07 13.29
C HIS A 74 -2.48 2.90 13.39
N SER A 75 -2.22 3.41 14.60
CA SER A 75 -0.94 3.97 15.01
C SER A 75 0.10 2.85 15.01
N HIS A 76 0.88 2.72 13.94
CA HIS A 76 2.14 1.99 14.05
C HIS A 76 3.15 2.94 14.72
N VAL A 77 3.32 2.79 16.03
CA VAL A 77 4.45 3.41 16.73
C VAL A 77 5.68 2.58 16.36
N GLU A 78 6.44 3.05 15.37
CA GLU A 78 7.84 2.66 15.23
C GLU A 78 8.63 3.31 16.39
N THR A 79 8.87 2.56 17.46
CA THR A 79 9.92 2.92 18.41
C THR A 79 11.22 2.32 17.90
N HIS A 80 12.09 3.17 17.36
CA HIS A 80 13.41 2.83 16.90
C HIS A 80 14.40 2.69 18.08
N ALA A 81 15.20 1.62 18.04
CA ALA A 81 16.53 1.43 18.63
C ALA A 81 16.70 1.31 20.17
N HIS A 82 17.06 0.09 20.60
CA HIS A 82 18.13 -0.09 21.60
C HIS A 82 19.30 -0.82 20.92
N ILE A 83 20.37 -0.07 20.64
CA ILE A 83 21.71 -0.63 20.49
C ILE A 83 22.20 -0.87 21.91
N GLU A 84 22.38 -2.14 22.30
CA GLU A 84 23.41 -2.49 23.27
C GLU A 84 24.17 -3.74 22.82
N LEU A 85 25.48 -3.59 22.97
CA LEU A 85 26.58 -4.42 22.59
C LEU A 85 26.81 -5.50 23.67
N ALA A 86 26.69 -6.79 23.32
CA ALA A 86 27.39 -7.88 24.01
C ALA A 86 27.33 -9.15 23.14
N ALA A 87 28.42 -9.47 22.44
CA ALA A 87 29.33 -10.58 22.77
C ALA A 87 29.06 -11.77 21.82
N PHE A 88 29.85 -11.91 20.74
CA PHE A 88 31.02 -12.81 20.65
C PHE A 88 30.72 -14.30 20.87
N ALA A 89 31.17 -15.10 19.90
CA ALA A 89 31.27 -16.57 19.84
C ALA A 89 29.99 -17.33 19.42
N ALA A 90 29.97 -18.21 18.43
CA ALA A 90 31.04 -18.83 17.64
C ALA A 90 30.47 -19.28 16.28
N VAL A 91 31.21 -18.97 15.21
CA VAL A 91 31.13 -19.65 13.92
C VAL A 91 32.24 -20.72 13.98
N ASP A 92 31.87 -22.00 13.84
CA ASP A 92 32.49 -22.95 12.91
C ASP A 92 32.19 -24.42 13.24
N ALA A 93 31.95 -25.18 12.15
CA ALA A 93 32.05 -26.63 11.92
C ALA A 93 30.78 -27.10 11.18
N ALA A 94 30.72 -27.12 9.84
CA ALA A 94 31.53 -27.86 8.87
C ALA A 94 31.46 -29.39 9.03
N ALA A 95 31.17 -30.03 7.90
CA ALA A 95 31.16 -31.47 7.58
C ALA A 95 29.88 -32.24 7.90
#